data_AF-A0A4P6JPX3-F1
#
_entry.id   AF-A0A4P6JPX3-F1
#
_cell.length_a   1.000
_cell.length_b   1.000
_cell.length_c   1.000
_cell.angle_alpha   90.00
_cell.angle_beta   90.00
_cell.angle_gamma   90.00
#
_symmetry.space_group_name_H-M   'P 1'
#
loop_
_entity.id
_entity.type
_entity.pdbx_description
1 polymer ?
#
loop_
_entity_poly.entity_id
_entity_poly.type
_entity_poly.pdbx_seq_one_letter_code
_entity_poly.pdbx_strand_id
1 'polypeptide(L)'
;MSPLRLNHGQISHYHRSPCAMRLPGRAASRMLLTSACISPHLASQAFARNFSEEVDLAYNLVQQFAQMLWTCTGKKPDDWLTQAQASQIPELQCFVIGIELDKAAVKAGLTQPRSNEVIEGKVHKLKLIKRMGYGRALLPSLRQCVLHAL
;
A
#
# COMPACT_ATOMS: atom_id res chain seq x y z
N MET A 1 42.56 -17.36 31.54
CA MET A 1 42.62 -16.72 30.21
C MET A 1 41.56 -17.39 29.35
N SER A 2 40.40 -16.76 29.22
CA SER A 2 39.27 -17.25 28.44
C SER A 2 38.99 -16.23 27.33
N PRO A 3 38.74 -16.67 26.07
CA PRO A 3 38.51 -15.76 24.96
C PRO A 3 37.08 -15.19 24.99
N LEU A 4 36.98 -13.90 24.65
CA LEU A 4 35.76 -13.11 24.56
C LEU A 4 34.87 -13.64 23.42
N ARG A 5 33.67 -14.12 23.78
CA ARG A 5 32.60 -14.47 22.85
C ARG A 5 31.78 -13.21 22.56
N LEU A 6 31.70 -12.87 21.28
CA LEU A 6 30.90 -11.78 20.71
C LEU A 6 29.44 -11.89 21.15
N ASN A 7 28.94 -10.83 21.81
CA ASN A 7 27.54 -10.69 22.16
C ASN A 7 26.69 -10.64 20.88
N HIS A 8 25.75 -11.56 20.81
CA HIS A 8 24.73 -11.62 19.78
C HIS A 8 23.82 -10.39 19.90
N GLY A 9 23.54 -9.78 18.75
CA GLY A 9 22.77 -8.56 18.63
C GLY A 9 21.44 -8.62 19.37
N GLN A 10 21.16 -7.54 20.10
CA GLN A 10 19.83 -7.20 20.58
C GLN A 10 18.89 -7.11 19.37
N ILE A 11 18.01 -8.10 19.24
CA ILE A 11 16.85 -8.04 18.36
C ILE A 11 15.89 -7.05 19.00
N SER A 12 15.87 -5.84 18.45
CA SER A 12 14.91 -4.79 18.82
C SER A 12 13.49 -5.32 18.61
N HIS A 13 12.76 -5.48 19.72
CA HIS A 13 11.36 -5.84 19.74
C HIS A 13 10.55 -4.70 19.11
N TYR A 14 10.21 -4.82 17.83
CA TYR A 14 9.18 -3.99 17.22
C TYR A 14 7.83 -4.33 17.85
N HIS A 15 7.35 -3.44 18.70
CA HIS A 15 6.00 -3.45 19.25
C HIS A 15 5.01 -3.18 18.10
N ARG A 16 4.49 -4.25 17.49
CA ARG A 16 3.43 -4.18 16.48
C ARG A 16 2.11 -3.88 17.19
N SER A 17 1.58 -2.67 17.02
CA SER A 17 0.20 -2.37 17.39
C SER A 17 -0.76 -3.29 16.60
N PRO A 18 -1.83 -3.84 17.20
CA PRO A 18 -2.76 -4.71 16.50
C PRO A 18 -3.70 -3.89 15.62
N CYS A 19 -3.44 -3.86 14.32
CA CYS A 19 -4.39 -3.34 13.35
C CYS A 19 -5.45 -4.43 13.06
N ALA A 20 -6.65 -4.18 13.59
CA ALA A 20 -7.96 -4.70 13.21
C ALA A 20 -8.07 -6.14 12.66
N MET A 21 -8.77 -6.96 13.45
CA MET A 21 -9.27 -8.30 13.16
C MET A 21 -9.94 -8.41 11.77
N ARG A 22 -9.40 -9.28 10.92
CA ARG A 22 -9.98 -9.67 9.62
C ARG A 22 -11.22 -10.54 9.86
N LEU A 23 -12.41 -9.99 9.64
CA LEU A 23 -13.64 -10.80 9.57
C LEU A 23 -13.75 -11.50 8.19
N PRO A 24 -14.06 -12.80 8.13
CA PRO A 24 -14.28 -13.51 6.86
C PRO A 24 -15.58 -13.06 6.17
N GLY A 25 -15.47 -12.77 4.87
CA GLY A 25 -16.42 -12.01 4.05
C GLY A 25 -17.74 -12.69 3.68
N ARG A 26 -18.47 -13.30 4.63
CA ARG A 26 -19.84 -13.82 4.38
C ARG A 26 -20.86 -13.53 5.49
N ALA A 27 -20.44 -12.93 6.61
CA ALA A 27 -21.34 -12.57 7.71
C ALA A 27 -21.93 -11.15 7.62
N ALA A 28 -21.32 -10.23 6.85
CA ALA A 28 -21.76 -8.84 6.77
C ALA A 28 -23.09 -8.65 6.04
N SER A 29 -23.43 -9.51 5.08
CA SER A 29 -24.63 -9.34 4.23
C SER A 29 -25.95 -9.62 4.95
N ARG A 30 -25.94 -10.21 6.15
CA ARG A 30 -27.18 -10.54 6.91
C ARG A 30 -27.58 -9.48 7.93
N MET A 31 -26.77 -8.42 8.12
CA MET A 31 -27.04 -7.37 9.12
C MET A 31 -27.81 -6.15 8.57
N LEU A 32 -28.10 -6.10 7.26
CA LEU A 32 -28.72 -4.94 6.60
C LEU A 32 -30.25 -5.05 6.40
N LEU A 33 -30.92 -6.11 6.87
CA LEU A 33 -32.34 -6.37 6.58
C LEU A 33 -33.29 -6.40 7.79
N THR A 34 -32.93 -5.77 8.91
CA THR A 34 -33.89 -5.54 10.01
C THR A 34 -33.98 -4.05 10.30
N SER A 35 -34.92 -3.41 9.61
CA SER A 35 -35.42 -2.08 9.93
C SER A 35 -36.38 -2.17 11.12
N ALA A 36 -36.12 -1.40 12.17
CA ALA A 36 -37.14 -0.98 13.14
C ALA A 36 -36.68 0.31 13.85
N CYS A 37 -37.17 1.43 13.34
CA CYS A 37 -37.54 2.67 14.03
C CYS A 37 -36.80 3.05 15.33
N ILE A 38 -35.89 4.03 15.26
CA ILE A 38 -35.78 5.10 16.28
C ILE A 38 -35.37 6.41 15.57
N SER A 39 -36.33 7.27 15.27
CA SER A 39 -36.09 8.70 14.99
C SER A 39 -36.39 9.50 16.26
N PRO A 40 -36.04 10.80 16.35
CA PRO A 40 -34.70 11.37 16.27
C PRO A 40 -34.47 12.31 17.48
N HIS A 41 -33.33 12.23 18.15
CA HIS A 41 -33.03 13.10 19.29
C HIS A 41 -31.60 13.66 19.13
N LEU A 42 -31.53 14.85 18.53
CA LEU A 42 -30.59 15.97 18.73
C LEU A 42 -29.12 15.71 19.17
N ALA A 43 -28.51 14.58 18.81
CA ALA A 43 -27.10 14.30 19.11
C ALA A 43 -26.26 13.82 17.91
N SER A 44 -26.83 13.74 16.69
CA SER A 44 -26.19 13.02 15.58
C SER A 44 -25.92 13.83 14.31
N GLN A 45 -26.23 15.13 14.26
CA GLN A 45 -25.94 15.93 13.06
C GLN A 45 -24.45 16.27 12.90
N ALA A 46 -23.72 16.48 14.01
CA ALA A 46 -22.29 16.78 13.97
C ALA A 46 -21.46 15.58 13.49
N PHE A 47 -21.81 14.36 13.93
CA PHE A 47 -21.11 13.15 13.54
C PHE A 47 -21.26 12.86 12.04
N ALA A 48 -22.48 12.90 11.49
CA ALA A 48 -22.71 12.64 10.07
C ALA A 48 -22.06 13.68 9.14
N ARG A 49 -21.96 14.95 9.55
CA ARG A 49 -21.22 15.98 8.80
C ARG A 49 -19.71 15.75 8.81
N ASN A 50 -19.15 15.31 9.93
CA ASN A 50 -17.72 15.03 10.03
C ASN A 50 -17.30 13.88 9.11
N PHE A 51 -18.10 12.81 9.00
CA PHE A 51 -17.80 11.74 8.03
C PHE A 51 -17.88 12.23 6.59
N SER A 52 -18.81 13.13 6.24
CA SER A 52 -18.84 13.66 4.88
C SER A 52 -17.60 14.51 4.58
N GLU A 53 -17.19 15.40 5.47
CA GLU A 53 -16.04 16.28 5.23
C GLU A 53 -14.70 15.52 5.21
N GLU A 54 -14.51 14.55 6.11
CA GLU A 54 -13.31 13.70 6.13
C GLU A 54 -13.22 12.82 4.89
N VAL A 55 -14.34 12.22 4.47
CA VAL A 55 -14.40 11.39 3.26
C VAL A 55 -14.20 12.24 2.00
N ASP A 56 -14.78 13.43 1.95
CA ASP A 56 -14.59 14.36 0.83
C ASP A 56 -13.13 14.82 0.75
N LEU A 57 -12.50 15.14 1.89
CA LEU A 57 -11.08 15.48 1.95
C LEU A 57 -10.20 14.32 1.48
N ALA A 58 -10.46 13.11 1.98
CA ALA A 58 -9.74 11.91 1.57
C ALA A 58 -9.86 11.66 0.06
N TYR A 59 -11.10 11.74 -0.45
CA TYR A 59 -11.38 11.57 -1.88
C TYR A 59 -10.61 12.60 -2.72
N ASN A 60 -10.66 13.86 -2.34
CA ASN A 60 -9.96 14.94 -3.03
C ASN A 60 -8.44 14.73 -3.04
N LEU A 61 -7.85 14.33 -1.91
CA LEU A 61 -6.41 14.06 -1.82
C LEU A 61 -5.99 12.87 -2.69
N VAL A 62 -6.78 11.79 -2.69
CA VAL A 62 -6.52 10.61 -3.54
C VAL A 62 -6.66 10.96 -5.02
N GLN A 63 -7.67 11.73 -5.41
CA GLN A 63 -7.86 12.16 -6.80
C GLN A 63 -6.71 13.06 -7.28
N GLN A 64 -6.26 14.00 -6.44
CA GLN A 64 -5.08 14.83 -6.74
C GLN A 64 -3.83 13.97 -6.95
N PHE A 65 -3.63 12.95 -6.11
CA PHE A 65 -2.51 12.03 -6.28
C PHE A 65 -2.60 11.20 -7.56
N ALA A 66 -3.78 10.66 -7.88
CA ALA A 66 -4.01 9.92 -9.12
C ALA A 66 -3.76 10.79 -10.37
N GLN A 67 -4.22 12.04 -10.35
CA GLN A 67 -3.92 13.03 -11.39
C GLN A 67 -2.42 13.28 -11.57
N MET A 68 -1.66 13.40 -10.47
CA MET A 68 -0.20 13.53 -10.52
C MET A 68 0.46 12.30 -11.17
N LEU A 69 -0.01 11.09 -10.83
CA LEU A 69 0.49 9.85 -11.43
C LEU A 69 0.20 9.77 -12.94
N TRP A 70 -1.02 10.10 -13.37
CA TRP A 70 -1.40 10.00 -14.79
C TRP A 70 -0.73 11.05 -15.67
N THR A 71 -0.63 12.28 -15.17
CA THR A 71 -0.02 13.36 -15.94
C THR A 71 1.51 13.28 -15.95
N CYS A 72 2.10 12.42 -15.10
CA CYS A 72 3.56 12.35 -14.89
C CYS A 72 4.17 13.76 -14.76
N THR A 73 3.42 14.63 -14.07
CA THR A 73 3.86 16.00 -13.90
C THR A 73 4.88 15.95 -12.78
N GLY A 74 6.17 16.01 -13.11
CA GLY A 74 7.29 16.11 -12.15
C GLY A 74 7.26 17.36 -11.25
N LYS A 75 6.12 18.07 -11.16
CA LYS A 75 5.83 19.05 -10.12
C LYS A 75 5.93 18.31 -8.79
N LYS A 76 6.86 18.78 -7.97
CA LYS A 76 7.27 18.16 -6.71
C LYS A 76 6.04 17.71 -5.91
N PRO A 77 5.93 16.42 -5.52
CA PRO A 77 4.84 15.94 -4.67
C PRO A 77 4.90 16.49 -3.25
N ASP A 78 5.92 17.30 -2.93
CA ASP A 78 6.23 17.80 -1.59
C ASP A 78 5.06 18.61 -0.99
N ASP A 79 4.35 19.41 -1.80
CA ASP A 79 3.19 20.19 -1.35
C ASP A 79 1.99 19.28 -1.01
N TRP A 80 1.75 18.25 -1.83
CA TRP A 80 0.68 17.28 -1.58
C TRP A 80 0.98 16.41 -0.37
N LEU A 81 2.25 15.99 -0.20
CA LEU A 81 2.68 15.20 0.96
C LEU A 81 2.46 15.96 2.27
N THR A 82 2.73 17.25 2.27
CA THR A 82 2.48 18.13 3.43
C THR A 82 0.98 18.20 3.76
N GLN A 83 0.13 18.37 2.74
CA GLN A 83 -1.33 18.40 2.93
C GLN A 83 -1.89 17.05 3.40
N ALA A 84 -1.42 15.94 2.81
CA ALA A 84 -1.83 14.59 3.19
C ALA A 84 -1.35 14.20 4.59
N GLN A 85 -0.21 14.72 5.05
CA GLN A 85 0.24 14.54 6.44
C GLN A 85 -0.63 15.34 7.42
N ALA A 86 -1.06 16.54 7.03
CA ALA A 86 -1.87 17.44 7.85
C ALA A 86 -3.36 17.06 7.92
N SER A 87 -3.85 16.15 7.07
CA SER A 87 -5.27 15.79 6.96
C SER A 87 -5.87 15.07 8.18
N GLN A 88 -5.04 14.71 9.17
CA GLN A 88 -5.40 13.93 10.37
C GLN A 88 -6.01 12.55 10.08
N ILE A 89 -6.00 12.10 8.81
CA ILE A 89 -6.49 10.78 8.40
C ILE A 89 -5.35 9.76 8.55
N PRO A 90 -5.44 8.78 9.48
CA PRO A 90 -4.35 7.87 9.80
C PRO A 90 -3.82 7.08 8.60
N GLU A 91 -4.70 6.66 7.71
CA GLU A 91 -4.36 5.89 6.50
C GLU A 91 -3.53 6.71 5.52
N LEU A 92 -3.88 7.99 5.35
CA LEU A 92 -3.12 8.91 4.49
C LEU A 92 -1.76 9.26 5.13
N GLN A 93 -1.70 9.44 6.44
CA GLN A 93 -0.44 9.67 7.14
C GLN A 93 0.49 8.45 7.01
N CYS A 94 -0.01 7.23 7.17
CA CYS A 94 0.75 6.01 6.93
C CYS A 94 1.26 5.92 5.49
N PHE A 95 0.42 6.31 4.53
CA PHE A 95 0.80 6.34 3.12
C PHE A 95 1.91 7.35 2.83
N VAL A 96 1.84 8.56 3.40
CA VAL A 96 2.89 9.58 3.29
C VAL A 96 4.22 9.07 3.84
N ILE A 97 4.21 8.39 5.01
CA ILE A 97 5.41 7.78 5.58
C ILE A 97 6.03 6.78 4.60
N GLY A 98 5.21 5.93 3.96
CA GLY A 98 5.67 5.01 2.93
C GLY A 98 6.30 5.71 1.72
N ILE A 99 5.68 6.80 1.24
CA ILE A 99 6.25 7.59 0.14
C ILE A 99 7.57 8.26 0.54
N GLU A 100 7.69 8.79 1.75
CA GLU A 100 8.92 9.46 2.20
C GLU A 100 10.10 8.46 2.27
N LEU A 101 9.85 7.21 2.66
CA LEU A 101 10.88 6.15 2.63
C LEU A 101 11.40 5.88 1.21
N ASP A 102 10.51 5.89 0.20
CA ASP A 102 10.82 5.61 -1.20
C ASP A 102 10.79 6.87 -2.09
N LYS A 103 11.05 8.05 -1.52
CA LYS A 103 10.84 9.36 -2.17
C LYS A 103 11.57 9.49 -3.50
N ALA A 104 12.80 8.96 -3.58
CA ALA A 104 13.59 8.99 -4.80
C ALA A 104 12.93 8.16 -5.92
N ALA A 105 12.40 6.97 -5.58
CA ALA A 105 11.70 6.12 -6.53
C ALA A 105 10.38 6.74 -6.99
N VAL A 106 9.62 7.34 -6.06
CA VAL A 106 8.37 8.04 -6.39
C VAL A 106 8.62 9.26 -7.28
N LYS A 107 9.62 10.09 -6.96
CA LYS A 107 10.01 11.22 -7.82
C LYS A 107 10.45 10.75 -9.21
N ALA A 108 11.20 9.66 -9.29
CA ALA A 108 11.60 9.07 -10.57
C ALA A 108 10.39 8.56 -11.36
N GLY A 109 9.43 7.89 -10.70
CA GLY A 109 8.19 7.41 -11.32
C GLY A 109 7.30 8.55 -11.83
N LEU A 110 7.22 9.66 -11.11
CA LEU A 110 6.47 10.86 -11.51
C LEU A 110 7.12 11.66 -12.64
N THR A 111 8.41 11.44 -12.92
CA THR A 111 9.15 12.20 -13.95
C THR A 111 9.36 11.39 -15.23
N GLN A 112 9.38 10.06 -15.13
CA GLN A 112 9.65 9.20 -16.28
C GLN A 112 8.35 8.81 -16.99
N PRO A 113 8.25 9.00 -18.32
CA PRO A 113 7.09 8.56 -19.09
C PRO A 113 7.07 7.03 -19.32
N ARG A 114 7.92 6.27 -18.62
CA ARG A 114 8.10 4.84 -18.89
C ARG A 114 7.09 4.02 -18.12
N SER A 115 6.28 3.26 -18.86
CA SER A 115 5.48 2.18 -18.31
C SER A 115 6.35 0.98 -17.94
N ASN A 116 5.94 0.23 -16.92
CA ASN A 116 6.63 -1.00 -16.50
C ASN A 116 6.35 -2.19 -17.44
N GLU A 117 5.69 -1.99 -18.57
CA GLU A 117 5.16 -3.05 -19.46
C GLU A 117 6.21 -4.10 -19.86
N VAL A 118 7.39 -3.67 -20.30
CA VAL A 118 8.47 -4.59 -20.70
C VAL A 118 8.99 -5.40 -19.51
N ILE A 119 9.06 -4.78 -18.33
CA ILE A 119 9.52 -5.43 -17.10
C ILE A 119 8.45 -6.43 -16.63
N GLU A 120 7.18 -6.07 -16.70
CA GLU A 120 6.06 -6.96 -16.39
C GLU A 120 6.02 -8.16 -17.32
N GLY A 121 6.27 -7.99 -18.62
CA GLY A 121 6.40 -9.09 -19.58
C GLY A 121 7.56 -10.03 -19.22
N LYS A 122 8.72 -9.49 -18.84
CA LYS A 122 9.87 -10.28 -18.37
C LYS A 122 9.55 -11.05 -17.08
N VAL A 123 8.92 -10.41 -16.11
CA VAL A 123 8.48 -11.04 -14.86
C VAL A 123 7.43 -12.11 -15.13
N HIS A 124 6.52 -11.88 -16.09
CA HIS A 124 5.54 -12.86 -16.52
C HIS A 124 6.21 -14.11 -17.12
N LYS A 125 7.15 -13.94 -18.06
CA LYS A 125 7.92 -15.06 -18.65
C LYS A 125 8.64 -15.86 -17.56
N LEU A 126 9.27 -15.18 -16.60
CA LEU A 126 9.92 -15.83 -15.46
C LEU A 126 8.93 -16.60 -14.57
N LYS A 127 7.78 -16.01 -14.25
CA LYS A 127 6.72 -16.66 -13.46
C LYS A 127 6.16 -17.88 -14.20
N LEU A 128 5.99 -17.79 -15.52
CA LEU A 128 5.51 -18.89 -16.36
C LEU A 128 6.49 -20.07 -16.32
N ILE A 129 7.78 -19.84 -16.57
CA ILE A 129 8.83 -20.86 -16.52
C ILE A 129 8.86 -21.54 -15.13
N LYS A 130 8.80 -20.75 -14.06
CA LYS A 130 8.76 -21.28 -12.68
C LYS A 130 7.52 -22.16 -12.42
N ARG A 131 6.36 -21.78 -12.97
CA ARG A 131 5.10 -22.54 -12.85
C ARG A 131 5.14 -23.84 -13.65
N MET A 132 5.71 -23.83 -14.86
CA MET A 132 5.94 -25.04 -15.66
C MET A 132 6.86 -26.04 -14.94
N GLY A 133 7.84 -25.52 -14.17
CA GLY A 133 8.67 -26.34 -13.28
C GLY A 133 8.01 -26.73 -11.96
N TYR A 134 6.69 -26.55 -11.80
CA TYR A 134 5.92 -26.82 -10.56
C TYR A 134 6.52 -26.18 -9.30
N GLY A 135 7.23 -25.06 -9.44
CA GLY A 135 7.94 -24.40 -8.34
C GLY A 135 9.17 -25.15 -7.82
N ARG A 136 9.56 -26.28 -8.44
CA ARG A 136 10.71 -27.10 -8.04
C ARG A 136 12.03 -26.70 -8.69
N ALA A 137 11.99 -25.82 -9.69
CA ALA A 137 13.19 -25.32 -10.33
C ALA A 137 13.98 -24.41 -9.36
N LEU A 138 15.18 -24.84 -9.00
CA LEU A 138 16.16 -24.02 -8.28
C LEU A 138 16.73 -22.95 -9.23
N LEU A 139 17.37 -21.92 -8.66
CA LEU A 139 17.91 -20.79 -9.42
C LEU A 139 18.79 -21.20 -10.63
N PRO A 140 19.67 -22.22 -10.55
CA PRO A 140 20.45 -22.69 -11.70
C PRO A 140 19.57 -23.26 -12.82
N SER A 141 18.55 -24.05 -12.47
CA SER A 141 17.61 -24.64 -13.44
C SER A 141 16.73 -23.56 -14.08
N LEU A 142 16.26 -22.59 -13.30
CA LEU A 142 15.55 -21.41 -13.82
C LEU A 142 16.42 -20.60 -14.77
N ARG A 143 17.70 -20.38 -14.43
CA ARG A 143 18.65 -19.68 -15.29
C ARG A 143 18.86 -20.42 -16.60
N GLN A 144 19.04 -21.73 -16.56
CA GLN A 144 19.13 -22.58 -17.75
C GLN A 144 17.87 -22.42 -18.60
N CYS A 145 16.68 -22.53 -18.01
CA CYS A 145 15.42 -22.35 -18.72
C CYS A 145 15.19 -20.92 -19.22
N VAL A 146 15.83 -19.89 -18.67
CA VAL A 146 15.67 -18.50 -19.15
C VAL A 146 16.66 -18.16 -20.25
N LEU A 147 17.90 -18.61 -20.12
CA LEU A 147 18.96 -18.43 -21.11
C LEU A 147 18.77 -19.33 -22.33
N HIS A 148 18.17 -20.50 -22.13
CA HIS A 148 17.87 -21.48 -23.17
C HIS A 148 16.37 -21.64 -23.42
N ALA A 149 15.51 -20.80 -22.81
CA ALA A 149 14.13 -20.69 -23.27
C ALA A 149 14.14 -20.19 -24.70
N LEU A 150 13.60 -21.05 -25.57
CA LEU A 150 13.02 -20.78 -26.89
C LEU A 150 12.61 -19.31 -27.09
#